data_AF-A0A945GKK5-F1
#
_entry.id   AF-A0A945GKK5-F1
#
_cell.length_a   1.000
_cell.length_b   1.000
_cell.length_c   1.000
_cell.angle_alpha   90.00
_cell.angle_beta   90.00
_cell.angle_gamma   90.00
#
_symmetry.space_group_name_H-M   'P 1'
#
loop_
_entity.id
_entity.type
_entity.pdbx_description
1 polymer ?
#
loop_
_entity_poly.entity_id
_entity_poly.type
_entity_poly.pdbx_seq_one_letter_code
_entity_poly.pdbx_strand_id
1 'polypeptide(L)'
;MLISAGLTDGTCRAVIREVAAQHRCVLSQEIFAEYQEVTARPKFASLQTAFARLLVLLESVSVFVEPPGGQPATTGRPEPESSRAA
;
A
#
# COMPACT_ATOMS: atom_id res chain seq x y z
N MET A 1 -1.05 -3.59 -6.35
CA MET A 1 -2.50 -3.52 -6.05
C MET A 1 -2.83 -4.44 -4.87
N LEU A 2 -2.27 -4.19 -3.68
CA LEU A 2 -2.42 -5.08 -2.50
C LEU A 2 -3.80 -4.92 -1.86
N ILE A 3 -4.30 -3.69 -1.83
CA ILE A 3 -5.57 -3.35 -1.21
C ILE A 3 -6.74 -4.03 -1.93
N SER A 4 -6.86 -3.90 -3.25
CA SER A 4 -7.93 -4.55 -4.01
C SER A 4 -7.91 -6.08 -3.88
N ALA A 5 -6.71 -6.68 -3.80
CA ALA A 5 -6.53 -8.11 -3.62
C ALA A 5 -6.94 -8.60 -2.22
N GLY A 6 -6.89 -7.73 -1.20
CA GLY A 6 -7.35 -8.04 0.16
C GLY A 6 -8.86 -7.89 0.34
N LEU A 7 -9.57 -7.19 -0.55
CA LEU A 7 -10.99 -6.87 -0.39
C LEU A 7 -11.94 -8.00 -0.81
N THR A 8 -11.53 -8.87 -1.72
CA THR A 8 -12.34 -10.02 -2.16
C THR A 8 -12.13 -11.22 -1.25
N ASP A 9 -13.18 -11.99 -0.97
CA ASP A 9 -13.02 -13.33 -0.41
C ASP A 9 -12.53 -14.26 -1.53
N GLY A 10 -11.36 -14.86 -1.33
CA GLY A 10 -10.72 -15.71 -2.33
C GLY A 10 -9.21 -15.86 -2.14
N THR A 11 -8.58 -16.53 -3.10
CA THR A 11 -7.15 -16.89 -3.08
C THR A 11 -6.23 -15.72 -2.78
N CYS A 12 -6.54 -14.53 -3.31
CA CYS A 12 -5.74 -13.32 -3.08
C CYS A 12 -5.67 -12.91 -1.60
N ARG A 13 -6.80 -12.95 -0.88
CA ARG A 13 -6.84 -12.67 0.56
C ARG A 13 -6.09 -13.74 1.37
N ALA A 14 -6.20 -15.00 0.96
CA ALA A 14 -5.48 -16.09 1.63
C ALA A 14 -3.96 -15.91 1.50
N VAL A 15 -3.47 -15.59 0.29
CA VAL A 15 -2.05 -15.29 0.06
C VAL A 15 -1.59 -14.09 0.87
N ILE A 16 -2.37 -12.99 0.90
CA ILE A 16 -2.01 -11.80 1.69
C ILE A 16 -1.89 -12.14 3.18
N ARG A 17 -2.81 -12.95 3.71
CA ARG A 17 -2.77 -13.38 5.12
C ARG A 17 -1.55 -14.25 5.42
N GLU A 18 -1.25 -15.21 4.55
CA GLU A 18 -0.10 -16.10 4.73
C GLU A 18 1.22 -15.32 4.69
N VAL A 19 1.36 -14.41 3.72
CA VAL A 19 2.52 -13.53 3.61
C VAL A 19 2.64 -12.63 4.84
N ALA A 20 1.54 -12.03 5.30
CA ALA A 20 1.54 -11.18 6.50
C ALA A 20 1.86 -11.95 7.79
N ALA A 21 1.58 -13.26 7.86
CA ALA A 21 1.92 -14.10 9.01
C ALA A 21 3.42 -14.42 9.08
N GLN A 22 4.10 -14.52 7.93
CA GLN A 22 5.49 -14.95 7.85
C GLN A 22 6.49 -13.79 7.66
N HIS A 23 6.02 -12.66 7.15
CA HIS A 23 6.87 -11.54 6.75
C HIS A 23 6.42 -10.23 7.39
N ARG A 24 7.42 -9.38 7.70
CA ARG A 24 7.17 -7.98 8.04
C ARG A 24 7.17 -7.14 6.79
N CYS A 25 6.26 -6.17 6.73
CA CYS A 25 6.24 -5.16 5.68
C CYS A 25 7.10 -3.97 6.09
N VAL A 26 7.75 -3.32 5.14
CA VAL A 26 8.39 -2.02 5.37
C VAL A 26 7.55 -0.99 4.63
N LEU A 27 7.04 -0.02 5.37
CA LEU A 27 6.11 0.98 4.84
C LEU A 27 6.49 2.36 5.37
N SER A 28 6.34 3.42 4.58
CA SER A 28 6.46 4.77 5.13
C SER A 28 5.16 5.20 5.81
N GLN A 29 5.28 6.05 6.84
CA GLN A 29 4.10 6.63 7.49
C GLN A 29 3.25 7.44 6.51
N GLU A 30 3.88 8.19 5.60
CA GLU A 30 3.21 8.98 4.57
C GLU A 30 2.34 8.10 3.66
N ILE A 31 2.89 6.99 3.14
CA ILE A 31 2.14 6.08 2.28
C ILE A 31 0.99 5.42 3.05
N PHE A 32 1.18 5.10 4.34
CA PHE A 32 0.11 4.55 5.16
C PHE A 32 -1.04 5.56 5.37
N ALA A 33 -0.70 6.83 5.62
CA ALA A 33 -1.68 7.91 5.72
C ALA A 33 -2.45 8.10 4.40
N GLU A 34 -1.77 8.04 3.25
CA GLU A 34 -2.44 8.08 1.95
C GLU A 34 -3.46 6.94 1.78
N TYR A 35 -3.13 5.72 2.23
CA TYR A 35 -4.07 4.62 2.20
C TYR A 35 -5.28 4.84 3.11
N GLN A 36 -5.09 5.42 4.30
CA GLN A 36 -6.20 5.80 5.18
C GLN A 36 -7.10 6.84 4.50
N GLU A 37 -6.53 7.88 3.91
CA GLU A 37 -7.28 8.92 3.20
C GLU A 37 -8.04 8.38 2.00
N VAL A 38 -7.39 7.57 1.17
CA VAL A 38 -8.00 6.98 -0.03
C VAL A 38 -9.19 6.11 0.36
N THR A 39 -9.03 5.26 1.38
CA THR A 39 -10.07 4.33 1.81
C THR A 39 -11.22 5.04 2.52
N ALA A 40 -10.99 6.17 3.18
CA ALA A 40 -12.05 6.99 3.79
C ALA A 40 -12.96 7.70 2.77
N ARG A 41 -12.63 7.73 1.48
CA ARG A 41 -13.42 8.46 0.47
C ARG A 41 -14.85 7.90 0.34
N PRO A 42 -15.87 8.74 0.14
CA PRO A 42 -17.28 8.32 0.09
C PRO A 42 -17.59 7.21 -0.93
N LYS A 43 -16.89 7.19 -2.07
CA LYS A 43 -17.04 6.15 -3.11
C LYS A 43 -16.76 4.72 -2.62
N PHE A 44 -16.13 4.58 -1.45
CA PHE A 44 -15.75 3.32 -0.84
C PHE A 44 -16.57 3.00 0.42
N ALA A 45 -17.65 3.76 0.69
CA ALA A 45 -18.49 3.59 1.87
C ALA A 45 -18.95 2.14 2.11
N SER A 46 -19.31 1.40 1.06
CA SER A 46 -19.75 0.01 1.14
C SER A 46 -18.66 -0.98 1.54
N LEU A 47 -17.39 -0.59 1.43
CA LEU A 47 -16.22 -1.44 1.67
C LEU A 47 -15.45 -1.05 2.94
N GLN A 48 -15.93 -0.06 3.72
CA GLN A 48 -15.21 0.50 4.85
C GLN A 48 -14.78 -0.55 5.88
N THR A 49 -15.65 -1.51 6.20
CA THR A 49 -15.30 -2.59 7.13
C THR A 49 -14.17 -3.46 6.62
N ALA A 50 -14.11 -3.72 5.31
CA ALA A 50 -13.04 -4.51 4.70
C ALA A 50 -11.72 -3.73 4.67
N PHE A 51 -11.77 -2.44 4.33
CA PHE A 51 -10.60 -1.55 4.39
C PHE A 51 -10.04 -1.42 5.80
N ALA A 52 -10.90 -1.20 6.81
CA ALA A 52 -10.48 -1.09 8.21
C ALA A 52 -9.73 -2.34 8.67
N ARG A 53 -10.25 -3.54 8.37
CA ARG A 53 -9.57 -4.81 8.70
C ARG A 53 -8.22 -4.95 8.00
N LEU A 54 -8.14 -4.54 6.74
CA LEU A 54 -6.90 -4.62 5.98
C LEU A 54 -5.85 -3.63 6.48
N LEU A 55 -6.25 -2.40 6.81
CA LEU A 55 -5.35 -1.38 7.35
C LEU A 55 -4.81 -1.79 8.72
N VAL A 56 -5.66 -2.35 9.60
CA VAL A 56 -5.21 -2.92 10.89
C VAL A 56 -4.21 -4.06 10.69
N LEU A 57 -4.48 -4.97 9.74
CA LEU A 57 -3.53 -6.04 9.42
C LEU A 57 -2.21 -5.44 8.94
N LEU A 58 -2.25 -4.52 7.99
CA LEU A 58 -1.08 -3.90 7.41
C LEU A 58 -0.25 -3.19 8.48
N GLU A 59 -0.89 -2.41 9.35
CA GLU A 59 -0.25 -1.72 10.47
C GLU A 59 0.43 -2.71 11.43
N SER A 60 -0.26 -3.81 11.78
CA SER A 60 0.25 -4.81 12.72
C SER A 60 1.49 -5.56 12.24
N VAL A 61 1.66 -5.66 10.91
CA VAL A 61 2.79 -6.38 10.28
C VAL A 61 3.84 -5.43 9.70
N SER A 62 3.63 -4.11 9.79
CA SER A 62 4.54 -3.12 9.22
C SER A 62 5.58 -2.62 10.22
N VAL A 63 6.80 -2.43 9.72
CA VAL A 63 7.81 -1.57 10.34
C VAL A 63 7.79 -0.25 9.59
N PHE A 64 7.44 0.82 10.30
CA PHE A 64 7.39 2.15 9.72
C PHE A 64 8.78 2.77 9.63
N VAL A 65 9.12 3.25 8.44
CA VAL A 65 10.38 3.95 8.18
C VAL A 65 10.11 5.32 7.60
N GLU A 66 10.89 6.32 7.98
CA GLU A 66 10.91 7.58 7.25
C GLU A 66 11.68 7.39 5.95
N PRO A 67 11.17 7.86 4.80
CA PRO A 67 11.94 7.84 3.57
C PRO A 67 13.22 8.67 3.77
N PRO A 68 14.40 8.17 3.36
CA PRO A 68 15.64 8.92 3.50
C PRO A 68 15.61 10.14 2.56
N GLY A 69 15.24 11.30 3.12
CA GLY A 69 15.16 12.58 2.42
C GLY A 69 13.75 12.88 1.93
N GLY A 70 13.17 13.98 2.43
CA GLY A 70 11.83 14.47 2.13
C GLY A 70 11.61 14.89 0.68
N GLN A 71 11.70 13.94 -0.25
CA GLN A 71 11.14 14.07 -1.57
C GLN A 71 9.79 13.34 -1.57
N PRO A 72 8.67 14.04 -1.86
CA PRO A 72 7.38 13.38 -1.98
C PRO A 72 7.51 12.27 -3.02
N ALA A 73 6.98 11.08 -2.68
CA ALA A 73 6.99 9.91 -3.54
C ALA A 73 6.16 10.21 -4.80
N THR A 74 6.78 10.90 -5.75
CA THR A 74 6.17 11.19 -7.04
C THR A 74 6.23 9.87 -7.77
N THR A 75 5.07 9.23 -7.98
CA THR A 75 4.93 8.10 -8.89
C THR A 75 5.15 8.58 -10.33
N GLY A 76 6.39 8.99 -10.64
CA GLY A 76 6.86 9.30 -11.96
C GLY A 76 7.23 7.99 -12.63
N ARG A 77 6.44 7.61 -13.64
CA ARG A 77 6.82 6.66 -14.68
C ARG A 77 8.30 6.94 -15.07
N PRO A 78 9.20 5.95 -15.12
CA PRO A 78 10.56 6.22 -15.59
C PRO A 78 10.44 6.76 -17.02
N GLU A 79 10.77 8.04 -17.21
CA GLU A 79 11.03 8.56 -18.54
C GLU A 79 12.27 7.85 -19.08
N PRO A 80 12.29 7.38 -20.33
CA PRO A 80 13.47 6.75 -20.90
C PRO A 80 14.60 7.79 -20.98
N GLU A 81 15.71 7.51 -20.29
CA GLU A 81 16.96 8.26 -20.41
C GLU A 81 17.43 8.28 -21.87
N SER A 82 17.40 9.49 -22.44
CA SER A 82 18.29 10.06 -23.46
C SER A 82 19.25 9.10 -24.18
N SER A 83 19.05 8.95 -25.50
CA SER A 83 20.17 8.65 -26.41
C SER A 83 20.68 9.95 -27.02
N ARG A 84 21.53 10.68 -26.28
CA ARG A 84 22.56 11.54 -26.86
C ARG A 84 23.89 10.81 -26.77
N ALA A 85 24.37 10.29 -27.90
CA ALA A 85 25.78 10.06 -28.15
C ALA A 85 26.06 10.00 -29.66
N ALA A 86 27.14 10.68 -30.05
CA ALA A 86 27.76 10.83 -31.37
C ALA A 86 27.22 11.98 -32.24
#